data_AF-A0A518HAW2-F1
#
_entry.id   AF-A0A518HAW2-F1
#
_cell.length_a   1.000
_cell.length_b   1.000
_cell.length_c   1.000
_cell.angle_alpha   90.00
_cell.angle_beta   90.00
_cell.angle_gamma   90.00
#
_symmetry.space_group_name_H-M   'P 1'
#
loop_
_entity.id
_entity.type
_entity.pdbx_description
1 polymer ?
#
loop_
_entity_poly.entity_id
_entity_poly.type
_entity_poly.pdbx_seq_one_letter_code
_entity_poly.pdbx_strand_id
1 'polypeptide(L)'
;MGLFELLHGARNRASTLDERTRSRLIEAWGLDEGDLAERAPEETAGGTPLDYDRTQWVRKLRHLLDELPDSEPRWEVLVREGRAKRFDETWMRGLMLDEFAMMVRRAVADRVFTERERKNLDQARSLIGLNEAEASAIYASVVREAESFFGEHVEGT
;
A
#
# COMPACT_ATOMS: atom_id res chain seq x y z
N MET A 1 -9.88 -17.88 -11.38
CA MET A 1 -9.67 -17.42 -10.00
C MET A 1 -9.76 -15.92 -10.02
N GLY A 2 -10.89 -15.37 -9.55
CA GLY A 2 -11.06 -13.92 -9.51
C GLY A 2 -10.13 -13.30 -8.48
N LEU A 3 -9.64 -12.08 -8.75
CA LEU A 3 -8.86 -11.26 -7.80
C LEU A 3 -9.47 -11.26 -6.39
N PHE A 4 -10.79 -11.22 -6.32
CA PHE A 4 -11.55 -11.20 -5.08
C PHE A 4 -11.59 -12.53 -4.34
N GLU A 5 -11.49 -13.67 -5.03
CA GLU A 5 -11.44 -14.98 -4.36
C GLU A 5 -10.12 -15.19 -3.64
N LEU A 6 -9.01 -14.67 -4.19
CA LEU A 6 -7.70 -14.70 -3.54
C LEU A 6 -7.70 -13.90 -2.23
N LEU A 7 -8.27 -12.69 -2.25
CA LEU A 7 -8.38 -11.83 -1.07
C LEU A 7 -9.37 -12.37 -0.04
N HIS A 8 -10.50 -12.93 -0.48
CA HIS A 8 -11.49 -13.51 0.41
C HIS A 8 -10.99 -14.82 1.06
N GLY A 9 -10.17 -15.60 0.35
CA GLY A 9 -9.42 -16.71 0.91
C GLY A 9 -8.41 -16.25 1.97
N ALA A 10 -7.60 -15.23 1.65
CA ALA A 10 -6.65 -14.63 2.59
C ALA A 10 -7.35 -14.11 3.87
N ARG A 11 -8.53 -13.50 3.74
CA ARG A 11 -9.38 -13.06 4.88
C ARG A 11 -9.79 -14.21 5.80
N ASN A 12 -10.34 -15.30 5.25
CA ASN A 12 -10.80 -16.43 6.07
C ASN A 12 -9.64 -17.09 6.82
N ARG A 13 -8.44 -17.10 6.24
CA ARG A 13 -7.23 -17.68 6.84
C ARG A 13 -6.52 -16.73 7.80
N ALA A 14 -6.59 -15.42 7.54
CA ALA A 14 -6.17 -14.43 8.51
C ALA A 14 -7.10 -14.44 9.74
N SER A 15 -8.39 -14.74 9.57
CA SER A 15 -9.38 -14.79 10.67
C SER A 15 -9.05 -15.80 11.78
N THR A 16 -8.21 -16.80 11.50
CA THR A 16 -7.77 -17.81 12.48
C THR A 16 -6.51 -17.41 13.24
N LEU A 17 -5.85 -16.30 12.88
CA LEU A 17 -4.65 -15.81 13.56
C LEU A 17 -5.02 -15.16 14.90
N ASP A 18 -4.23 -15.41 15.93
CA ASP A 18 -4.37 -14.75 17.23
C ASP A 18 -3.95 -13.26 17.16
N GLU A 19 -4.43 -12.45 18.11
CA GLU A 19 -4.15 -11.00 18.12
C GLU A 19 -2.64 -10.71 18.20
N ARG A 20 -1.89 -11.59 18.88
CA ARG A 20 -0.44 -11.46 19.02
C ARG A 20 0.29 -11.61 17.69
N THR A 21 -0.15 -12.51 16.82
CA THR A 21 0.43 -12.69 15.49
C THR A 21 0.04 -11.56 14.56
N ARG A 22 -1.17 -11.00 14.71
CA ARG A 22 -1.59 -9.78 14.01
C ARG A 22 -0.70 -8.59 14.37
N SER A 23 -0.46 -8.33 15.66
CA SER A 23 0.41 -7.21 16.09
C SER A 23 1.84 -7.35 15.54
N ARG A 24 2.41 -8.56 15.52
CA ARG A 24 3.73 -8.83 14.92
C ARG A 24 3.78 -8.60 13.42
N LEU A 25 2.70 -8.90 12.70
CA LEU A 25 2.61 -8.66 11.26
C LEU A 25 2.53 -7.16 10.95
N ILE A 26 1.75 -6.42 11.74
CA ILE A 26 1.65 -4.95 11.66
C ILE A 26 3.02 -4.31 11.89
N GLU A 27 3.74 -4.74 12.92
CA GLU A 27 5.11 -4.32 13.21
C GLU A 27 6.07 -4.69 12.07
N ALA A 28 6.06 -5.95 11.59
CA ALA A 28 6.94 -6.41 10.52
C ALA A 28 6.70 -5.68 9.18
N TRP A 29 5.47 -5.25 8.92
CA TRP A 29 5.13 -4.46 7.74
C TRP A 29 5.28 -2.95 7.94
N GLY A 30 5.63 -2.48 9.14
CA GLY A 30 5.71 -1.05 9.46
C GLY A 30 4.38 -0.34 9.26
N LEU A 31 3.28 -1.01 9.64
CA LEU A 31 1.92 -0.48 9.62
C LEU A 31 1.53 0.20 10.95
N ASP A 32 2.41 0.17 11.95
CA ASP A 32 2.19 0.93 13.18
C ASP A 32 2.21 2.44 12.87
N GLU A 33 1.30 3.21 13.48
CA GLU A 33 1.14 4.63 13.18
C GLU A 33 2.42 5.43 13.46
N GLY A 34 3.27 4.96 14.38
CA GLY A 34 4.60 5.51 14.64
C GLY A 34 5.57 5.32 13.46
N ASP A 35 5.62 4.11 12.89
CA ASP A 35 6.54 3.75 11.81
C ASP A 35 6.12 4.33 10.45
N LEU A 36 4.81 4.52 10.23
CA LEU A 36 4.33 5.20 9.03
C LEU A 36 4.87 6.64 8.95
N ALA A 37 5.00 7.34 10.08
CA ALA A 37 5.62 8.67 10.11
C ALA A 37 7.12 8.64 9.81
N GLU A 38 7.82 7.58 10.23
CA GLU A 38 9.26 7.36 10.02
C GLU A 38 9.62 6.79 8.64
N ARG A 39 8.66 6.23 7.90
CA ARG A 39 8.87 5.70 6.53
C ARG A 39 9.01 6.77 5.45
N ALA A 40 8.88 8.04 5.82
CA ALA A 40 9.47 9.12 5.04
C ALA A 40 10.98 8.83 4.89
N PRO A 41 11.63 9.18 3.76
CA PRO A 41 13.10 9.13 3.72
C PRO A 41 13.61 9.84 4.97
N GLU A 42 14.44 9.16 5.78
CA GLU A 42 15.02 9.73 7.00
C GLU A 42 15.40 11.18 6.70
N GLU A 43 14.89 12.13 7.49
CA GLU A 43 15.40 13.50 7.50
C GLU A 43 16.84 13.41 8.01
N THR A 44 17.73 12.98 7.12
CA THR A 44 19.16 13.05 7.29
C THR A 44 19.44 14.52 7.49
N ALA A 45 19.84 14.88 8.72
CA ALA A 45 20.29 16.21 9.07
C ALA A 45 21.50 16.53 8.17
N GLY A 46 21.24 17.09 6.99
CA GLY A 46 22.18 17.18 5.86
C GLY A 46 21.56 17.01 4.45
N GLY A 47 20.26 16.70 4.34
CA GLY A 47 19.57 16.45 3.07
C GLY A 47 19.50 17.67 2.14
N THR A 48 19.54 17.40 0.83
CA THR A 48 19.41 18.45 -0.19
C THR A 48 17.96 18.97 -0.26
N PRO A 49 17.71 20.18 -0.81
CA PRO A 49 16.34 20.66 -1.04
C PRO A 49 15.47 19.69 -1.85
N LEU A 50 16.09 18.87 -2.72
CA LEU A 50 15.41 17.84 -3.50
C LEU A 50 14.92 16.69 -2.62
N ASP A 51 15.68 16.32 -1.58
CA ASP A 51 15.31 15.24 -0.66
C ASP A 51 14.11 15.65 0.21
N TYR A 52 14.11 16.89 0.69
CA TYR A 52 12.96 17.47 1.39
C TYR A 52 11.70 17.46 0.50
N ASP A 53 11.84 17.91 -0.74
CA ASP A 53 10.76 17.94 -1.72
C ASP A 53 10.19 16.54 -2.01
N ARG A 54 11.05 15.53 -2.12
CA ARG A 54 10.65 14.12 -2.30
C ARG A 54 9.88 13.61 -1.08
N THR A 55 10.38 13.87 0.12
CA THR A 55 9.72 13.48 1.37
C THR A 55 8.33 14.09 1.51
N GLN A 56 8.18 15.38 1.20
CA GLN A 56 6.89 16.05 1.22
C GLN A 56 5.93 15.47 0.18
N TRP A 57 6.43 15.13 -1.01
CA TRP A 57 5.63 14.51 -2.05
C TRP A 57 5.14 13.11 -1.66
N VAL A 58 6.00 12.28 -1.06
CA VAL A 58 5.63 10.96 -0.53
C VAL A 58 4.54 11.07 0.54
N ARG A 59 4.69 12.02 1.48
CA ARG A 59 3.68 12.29 2.51
C ARG A 59 2.32 12.66 1.90
N LYS A 60 2.31 13.51 0.87
CA LYS A 60 1.09 13.89 0.15
C LYS A 60 0.48 12.72 -0.60
N LEU A 61 1.29 11.86 -1.23
CA LEU A 61 0.84 10.65 -1.91
C LEU A 61 0.08 9.73 -0.95
N ARG A 62 0.69 9.42 0.19
CA ARG A 62 0.06 8.55 1.20
C ARG A 62 -1.24 9.13 1.72
N HIS A 63 -1.22 10.41 2.12
CA HIS A 63 -2.41 11.08 2.62
C HIS A 63 -3.54 11.11 1.58
N LEU A 64 -3.20 11.31 0.30
CA LEU A 64 -4.18 11.23 -0.79
C LEU A 64 -4.78 9.83 -0.85
N LEU A 65 -3.98 8.77 -0.86
CA LEU A 65 -4.47 7.39 -0.94
C LEU A 65 -5.32 6.98 0.28
N ASP A 66 -4.97 7.44 1.49
CA ASP A 66 -5.74 7.19 2.72
C ASP A 66 -7.12 7.88 2.70
N GLU A 67 -7.25 9.03 2.04
CA GLU A 67 -8.47 9.83 1.96
C GLU A 67 -9.39 9.44 0.79
N LEU A 68 -9.11 8.35 0.09
CA LEU A 68 -9.99 7.87 -0.98
C LEU A 68 -11.37 7.47 -0.43
N PRO A 69 -12.46 7.80 -1.17
CA PRO A 69 -12.48 8.35 -2.53
C PRO A 69 -12.42 9.89 -2.64
N ASP A 70 -12.54 10.62 -1.53
CA ASP A 70 -12.75 12.08 -1.51
C ASP A 70 -11.55 12.88 -2.07
N SER A 71 -10.37 12.27 -2.05
CA SER A 71 -9.11 12.87 -2.50
C SER A 71 -8.82 12.73 -3.99
N GLU A 72 -9.59 11.94 -4.75
CA GLU A 72 -9.38 11.66 -6.17
C GLU A 72 -9.09 12.92 -7.03
N PRO A 73 -9.84 14.04 -6.89
CA PRO A 73 -9.61 15.23 -7.72
C PRO A 73 -8.22 15.87 -7.53
N ARG A 74 -7.53 15.57 -6.41
CA ARG A 74 -6.19 16.09 -6.11
C ARG A 74 -5.07 15.27 -6.77
N TRP A 75 -5.37 14.10 -7.35
CA TRP A 75 -4.37 13.20 -7.94
C TRP A 75 -3.52 13.87 -9.01
N GLU A 76 -4.16 14.48 -10.01
CA GLU A 76 -3.47 15.18 -11.10
C GLU A 76 -2.61 16.35 -10.60
N VAL A 77 -3.02 16.99 -9.50
CA VAL A 77 -2.24 18.07 -8.88
C VAL A 77 -0.94 17.51 -8.30
N LEU A 78 -1.00 16.37 -7.59
CA LEU A 78 0.16 15.70 -7.02
C LEU A 78 1.13 15.22 -8.11
N VAL A 79 0.62 14.59 -9.17
CA VAL A 79 1.45 14.11 -10.30
C VAL A 79 2.12 15.29 -11.01
N ARG A 80 1.39 16.38 -11.25
CA ARG A 80 1.94 17.60 -11.84
C ARG A 80 3.01 18.25 -10.96
N GLU A 81 2.84 18.24 -9.64
CA GLU A 81 3.83 18.73 -8.70
C GLU A 81 5.16 17.96 -8.83
N GLY A 82 5.10 16.63 -8.86
CA GLY A 82 6.30 15.79 -9.03
C GLY A 82 7.01 16.04 -10.37
N ARG A 83 6.24 16.16 -11.46
CA ARG A 83 6.77 16.52 -12.79
C ARG A 83 7.40 17.91 -12.82
N ALA A 84 6.77 18.91 -12.20
CA ALA A 84 7.29 20.28 -12.13
C ALA A 84 8.62 20.35 -11.37
N LYS A 85 8.78 19.51 -10.32
CA LYS A 85 10.02 19.33 -9.56
C LYS A 85 11.05 18.44 -10.26
N ARG A 86 10.74 17.94 -11.47
CA ARG A 86 11.59 17.04 -12.26
C ARG A 86 12.00 15.78 -11.50
N PHE A 87 11.08 15.24 -10.69
CA PHE A 87 11.29 13.91 -10.14
C PHE A 87 11.34 12.90 -11.28
N ASP A 88 12.18 11.89 -11.07
CA ASP A 88 12.28 10.78 -12.00
C ASP A 88 10.94 10.03 -12.07
N GLU A 89 10.44 9.79 -13.27
CA GLU A 89 9.12 9.18 -13.47
C GLU A 89 9.10 7.72 -13.02
N THR A 90 10.21 6.99 -13.18
CA THR A 90 10.31 5.60 -12.72
C THR A 90 10.36 5.51 -11.20
N TRP A 91 11.00 6.47 -10.54
CA TRP A 91 10.99 6.63 -9.09
C TRP A 91 9.60 6.96 -8.55
N MET A 92 8.91 7.95 -9.15
CA MET A 92 7.52 8.28 -8.76
C MET A 92 6.60 7.08 -8.93
N ARG A 93 6.72 6.37 -10.07
CA ARG A 93 5.93 5.16 -10.33
C ARG A 93 6.23 4.07 -9.30
N GLY A 94 7.51 3.83 -8.98
CA GLY A 94 7.92 2.88 -7.95
C GLY A 94 7.23 3.17 -6.60
N LEU A 95 7.26 4.42 -6.16
CA LEU A 95 6.59 4.83 -4.91
C LEU A 95 5.08 4.65 -4.96
N MET A 96 4.42 4.95 -6.08
CA MET A 96 2.99 4.71 -6.23
C MET A 96 2.64 3.22 -6.10
N LEU A 97 3.47 2.33 -6.67
CA LEU A 97 3.31 0.88 -6.54
C LEU A 97 3.52 0.42 -5.09
N ASP A 98 4.54 0.96 -4.43
CA ASP A 98 4.86 0.61 -3.03
C ASP A 98 3.74 1.04 -2.08
N GLU A 99 3.21 2.26 -2.22
CA GLU A 99 2.10 2.74 -1.40
C GLU A 99 0.80 1.96 -1.69
N PHE A 100 0.54 1.58 -2.95
CA PHE A 100 -0.56 0.66 -3.28
C PHE A 100 -0.38 -0.70 -2.58
N ALA A 101 0.81 -1.28 -2.59
CA ALA A 101 1.10 -2.51 -1.87
C ALA A 101 0.91 -2.35 -0.36
N MET A 102 1.20 -1.18 0.22
CA MET A 102 0.92 -0.89 1.63
C MET A 102 -0.57 -0.85 1.95
N MET A 103 -1.40 -0.26 1.09
CA MET A 103 -2.86 -0.32 1.25
C MET A 103 -3.34 -1.79 1.27
N VAL A 104 -2.80 -2.63 0.38
CA VAL A 104 -3.12 -4.06 0.35
C VAL A 104 -2.67 -4.76 1.63
N ARG A 105 -1.45 -4.49 2.13
CA ARG A 105 -0.96 -5.05 3.41
C ARG A 105 -1.86 -4.67 4.57
N ARG A 106 -2.31 -3.40 4.63
CA ARG A 106 -3.26 -2.93 5.65
C ARG A 106 -4.59 -3.66 5.58
N ALA A 107 -5.18 -3.80 4.39
CA ALA A 107 -6.42 -4.54 4.19
C ALA A 107 -6.30 -6.02 4.63
N VAL A 108 -5.17 -6.66 4.34
CA VAL A 108 -4.86 -8.03 4.78
C VAL A 108 -4.70 -8.11 6.31
N ALA A 109 -3.92 -7.20 6.91
CA ALA A 109 -3.65 -7.17 8.35
C ALA A 109 -4.91 -6.89 9.20
N ASP A 110 -5.75 -5.96 8.74
CA ASP A 110 -7.00 -5.60 9.40
C ASP A 110 -8.10 -6.65 9.20
N ARG A 111 -7.91 -7.56 8.24
CA ARG A 111 -8.92 -8.56 7.83
C ARG A 111 -10.23 -7.92 7.34
N VAL A 112 -10.18 -6.63 7.03
CA VAL A 112 -11.31 -5.81 6.60
C VAL A 112 -11.30 -5.75 5.09
N PHE A 113 -12.02 -6.68 4.45
CA PHE A 113 -12.36 -6.60 3.02
C PHE A 113 -13.81 -6.19 2.87
N THR A 114 -14.14 -5.00 3.36
CA THR A 114 -15.46 -4.42 3.15
C THR A 114 -15.59 -3.95 1.70
N GLU A 115 -16.83 -3.73 1.26
CA GLU A 115 -17.07 -3.14 -0.05
C GLU A 115 -16.40 -1.76 -0.20
N ARG A 116 -16.29 -1.01 0.91
CA ARG A 116 -15.56 0.27 0.96
C ARG A 116 -14.07 0.07 0.68
N GLU A 117 -13.42 -0.86 1.37
CA GLU A 117 -11.99 -1.10 1.17
C GLU A 117 -11.69 -1.57 -0.26
N ARG A 118 -12.55 -2.44 -0.80
CA ARG A 118 -12.50 -2.83 -2.20
C ARG A 118 -12.56 -1.63 -3.14
N LYS A 119 -13.55 -0.74 -2.94
CA LYS A 119 -13.71 0.46 -3.78
C LYS A 119 -12.48 1.36 -3.71
N ASN A 120 -11.91 1.53 -2.51
CA ASN A 120 -10.70 2.32 -2.32
C ASN A 120 -9.49 1.72 -3.06
N LEU A 121 -9.29 0.40 -2.97
CA LEU A 121 -8.24 -0.30 -3.72
C LEU A 121 -8.45 -0.23 -5.24
N ASP A 122 -9.68 -0.43 -5.71
CA ASP A 122 -9.99 -0.33 -7.15
C ASP A 122 -9.74 1.08 -7.69
N GLN A 123 -10.05 2.10 -6.88
CA GLN A 123 -9.85 3.50 -7.24
C GLN A 123 -8.36 3.88 -7.22
N ALA A 124 -7.61 3.45 -6.20
CA ALA A 124 -6.15 3.60 -6.17
C ALA A 124 -5.49 2.93 -7.38
N ARG A 125 -5.90 1.70 -7.72
CA ARG A 125 -5.44 0.97 -8.90
C ARG A 125 -5.68 1.77 -10.18
N SER A 126 -6.88 2.34 -10.32
CA SER A 126 -7.25 3.16 -11.48
C SER A 126 -6.41 4.44 -11.58
N LEU A 127 -6.20 5.14 -10.47
CA LEU A 127 -5.42 6.39 -10.44
C LEU A 127 -3.94 6.16 -10.79
N ILE A 128 -3.36 5.07 -10.30
CA ILE A 128 -1.97 4.69 -10.57
C ILE A 128 -1.82 4.18 -12.02
N GLY A 129 -2.92 3.79 -12.67
CA GLY A 129 -2.91 3.22 -14.02
C GLY A 129 -2.46 1.76 -14.03
N LEU A 130 -2.70 1.02 -12.95
CA LEU A 130 -2.38 -0.39 -12.85
C LEU A 130 -3.39 -1.23 -13.64
N ASN A 131 -2.88 -2.08 -14.52
CA ASN A 131 -3.73 -3.10 -15.15
C ASN A 131 -4.06 -4.23 -14.15
N GLU A 132 -5.02 -5.09 -14.50
CA GLU A 132 -5.49 -6.16 -13.62
C GLU A 132 -4.39 -7.18 -13.31
N ALA A 133 -3.48 -7.45 -14.25
CA ALA A 133 -2.37 -8.39 -14.04
C ALA A 133 -1.31 -7.83 -13.09
N GLU A 134 -0.96 -6.55 -13.23
CA GLU A 134 -0.04 -5.84 -12.32
C GLU A 134 -0.61 -5.80 -10.90
N ALA A 135 -1.90 -5.44 -10.76
CA ALA A 135 -2.56 -5.42 -9.47
C ALA A 135 -2.56 -6.84 -8.87
N SER A 136 -2.98 -7.85 -9.63
CA SER A 136 -2.99 -9.27 -9.20
C SER A 136 -1.63 -9.76 -8.73
N ALA A 137 -0.55 -9.34 -9.39
CA ALA A 137 0.81 -9.68 -8.97
C ALA A 137 1.16 -9.08 -7.60
N ILE A 138 0.76 -7.82 -7.35
CA ILE A 138 0.97 -7.16 -6.05
C ILE A 138 0.16 -7.86 -4.95
N TYR A 139 -1.11 -8.16 -5.21
CA TYR A 139 -1.95 -8.90 -4.26
C TYR A 139 -1.35 -10.27 -3.93
N ALA A 140 -0.95 -11.04 -4.94
CA ALA A 140 -0.33 -12.35 -4.74
C ALA A 140 1.02 -12.27 -4.02
N SER A 141 1.78 -11.18 -4.21
CA SER A 141 3.02 -10.95 -3.47
C SER A 141 2.73 -10.71 -1.99
N VAL A 142 1.84 -9.79 -1.67
CA VAL A 142 1.50 -9.43 -0.29
C VAL A 142 0.88 -10.61 0.46
N VAL A 143 0.00 -11.36 -0.20
CA VAL A 143 -0.59 -12.58 0.38
C VAL A 143 0.51 -13.58 0.70
N ARG A 144 1.42 -13.88 -0.24
CA ARG A 144 2.54 -14.80 -0.01
C ARG A 144 3.50 -14.34 1.08
N GLU A 145 3.76 -13.03 1.19
CA GLU A 145 4.53 -12.44 2.29
C GLU A 145 3.87 -12.75 3.64
N ALA A 146 2.55 -12.58 3.71
CA ALA A 146 1.77 -12.91 4.90
C ALA A 146 1.88 -14.40 5.22
N GLU A 147 1.62 -15.27 4.23
CA GLU A 147 1.70 -16.73 4.35
C GLU A 147 3.07 -17.21 4.85
N SER A 148 4.14 -16.68 4.27
CA SER A 148 5.51 -16.98 4.68
C SER A 148 5.81 -16.54 6.11
N PHE A 149 5.15 -15.49 6.60
CA PHE A 149 5.30 -15.01 7.97
C PHE A 149 4.59 -15.93 8.98
N PHE A 150 3.50 -16.60 8.56
CA PHE A 150 2.73 -17.50 9.43
C PHE A 150 3.23 -18.95 9.46
N GLY A 151 4.13 -19.34 8.56
CA GLY A 151 4.73 -20.68 8.55
C GLY A 151 3.78 -21.82 8.14
N GLU A 152 2.55 -21.51 7.72
CA GLU A 152 1.61 -22.46 7.14
C GLU A 152 1.36 -22.11 5.67
N HIS A 153 1.45 -23.14 4.82
CA HIS A 153 1.05 -23.06 3.42
C HIS A 153 -0.45 -22.75 3.41
N VAL A 154 -0.79 -21.55 2.96
CA VAL A 154 -2.17 -21.22 2.66
C VAL A 154 -2.51 -21.90 1.35
N GLU A 155 -2.89 -23.16 1.43
CA GLU A 155 -3.31 -23.91 0.25
C GLU A 155 -4.69 -23.42 -0.22
N GLY A 156 -4.75 -23.10 -1.51
CA GLY A 156 -5.97 -22.87 -2.24
C GLY A 156 -6.57 -24.21 -2.68
N THR A 157 -7.73 -24.53 -2.13
CA THR A 157 -8.71 -25.44 -2.72
C THR A 157 -10.05 -24.74 -2.81
#